data_AF-A0A6I5C4W6-F1
#
_entry.id   AF-A0A6I5C4W6-F1
#
_cell.length_a   1.000
_cell.length_b   1.000
_cell.length_c   1.000
_cell.angle_alpha   90.00
_cell.angle_beta   90.00
_cell.angle_gamma   90.00
#
_symmetry.space_group_name_H-M   'P 1'
#
loop_
_entity.id
_entity.type
_entity.pdbx_description
1 polymer ?
#
loop_
_entity_poly.entity_id
_entity_poly.type
_entity_poly.pdbx_seq_one_letter_code
_entity_poly.pdbx_strand_id
1 'polypeptide(L)'
;AVFKPSSGQRRLNELFRRAQKRRIGRNVVRTVAQQKDYMKRVRGNGGSRSALKPEGILIMGDYDTHRAVATQLGLVAPREGEFVSVRVAKRALHHHDSPYVVLEGQPWVVATPDDPPETAPLLPSLKS
;
A
#
# COMPACT_ATOMS: atom_id res chain seq x y z
N ALA A 1 -2.26 19.79 -0.34
CA ALA A 1 -2.96 18.65 -0.99
C ALA A 1 -3.44 17.60 0.01
N VAL A 2 -2.55 16.93 0.78
CA VAL A 2 -2.93 15.87 1.74
C VAL A 2 -3.91 16.34 2.84
N PHE A 3 -3.81 17.59 3.30
CA PHE A 3 -4.73 18.15 4.31
C PHE A 3 -5.99 18.83 3.74
N LYS A 4 -6.13 18.92 2.41
CA LYS A 4 -7.30 19.55 1.76
C LYS A 4 -8.61 18.78 1.99
N PRO A 5 -8.63 17.43 2.03
CA PRO A 5 -9.87 16.69 2.32
C PRO A 5 -10.40 16.94 3.73
N SER A 6 -11.72 17.04 3.85
CA SER A 6 -12.41 17.32 5.11
C SER A 6 -12.35 16.16 6.12
N SER A 7 -12.27 14.90 5.67
CA SER A 7 -12.25 13.73 6.55
C SER A 7 -10.86 13.11 6.69
N GLY A 8 -10.54 12.63 7.90
CA GLY A 8 -9.29 11.92 8.18
C GLY A 8 -9.04 10.71 7.28
N GLN A 9 -10.10 9.99 6.85
CA GLN A 9 -9.96 8.90 5.87
C GLN A 9 -9.43 9.40 4.53
N ARG A 10 -10.04 10.44 3.97
CA ARG A 10 -9.64 10.96 2.65
C ARG A 10 -8.23 11.52 2.69
N ARG A 11 -7.82 12.13 3.81
CA ARG A 11 -6.44 12.59 4.03
C ARG A 11 -5.45 11.42 4.06
N LEU A 12 -5.79 10.31 4.73
CA LEU A 12 -4.96 9.10 4.70
C LEU A 12 -4.88 8.49 3.30
N ASN A 13 -6.00 8.39 2.59
CA ASN A 13 -6.01 7.91 1.21
C ASN A 13 -5.07 8.77 0.35
N GLU A 14 -5.13 10.09 0.50
CA GLU A 14 -4.26 11.02 -0.23
C GLU A 14 -2.78 10.92 0.17
N LEU A 15 -2.49 10.68 1.46
CA LEU A 15 -1.14 10.42 1.94
C LEU A 15 -0.56 9.19 1.24
N PHE A 16 -1.27 8.07 1.27
CA PHE A 16 -0.79 6.82 0.67
C PHE A 16 -0.73 6.90 -0.85
N ARG A 17 -1.65 7.62 -1.51
CA ARG A 17 -1.61 7.85 -2.96
C ARG A 17 -0.36 8.62 -3.39
N ARG A 18 0.10 9.60 -2.60
CA ARG A 18 1.25 10.44 -2.94
C ARG A 18 2.59 9.90 -2.47
N ALA A 19 2.65 9.33 -1.27
CA ALA A 19 3.90 8.90 -0.63
C ALA A 19 4.27 7.44 -0.99
N GLN A 20 4.25 7.14 -2.29
CA GLN A 20 4.53 5.79 -2.83
C GLN A 20 5.99 5.37 -2.58
N LYS A 21 6.22 4.07 -2.37
CA LYS A 21 7.54 3.42 -2.21
C LYS A 21 8.39 3.95 -1.04
N ARG A 22 7.76 4.60 -0.05
CA ARG A 22 8.43 5.22 1.11
C ARG A 22 7.83 4.71 2.42
N ARG A 23 8.68 4.57 3.45
CA ARG A 23 8.25 4.30 4.83
C ARG A 23 7.47 5.49 5.38
N ILE A 24 6.30 5.23 5.92
CA ILE A 24 5.43 6.19 6.58
C ILE A 24 5.19 5.70 8.00
N GLY A 25 5.74 6.41 8.99
CA GLY A 25 5.61 6.03 10.40
C GLY A 25 4.23 6.33 11.00
N ARG A 26 3.88 5.58 12.05
CA ARG A 26 2.62 5.73 12.82
C ARG A 26 2.29 7.18 13.21
N ASN A 27 3.29 7.98 13.58
CA ASN A 27 3.08 9.37 13.98
C ASN A 27 2.61 10.24 12.81
N VAL A 28 3.12 10.01 11.60
CA VAL A 28 2.65 10.71 10.39
C VAL A 28 1.20 10.34 10.11
N VAL A 29 0.87 9.05 10.15
CA VAL A 29 -0.50 8.56 9.96
C VAL A 29 -1.44 9.16 11.01
N ARG A 30 -1.03 9.21 12.28
CA ARG A 30 -1.79 9.84 13.37
C ARG A 30 -2.05 11.32 13.11
N THR A 31 -1.02 12.07 12.73
CA THR A 31 -1.11 13.52 12.43
C THR A 31 -2.05 13.79 11.25
N VAL A 32 -2.00 12.98 10.20
CA VAL A 32 -2.84 13.15 9.01
C VAL A 32 -4.29 12.75 9.28
N ALA A 33 -4.52 11.68 10.04
CA ALA A 33 -5.85 11.23 10.41
C ALA A 33 -6.58 12.21 11.33
N GLN A 34 -5.86 12.88 12.24
CA GLN A 34 -6.39 13.80 13.27
C GLN A 34 -7.46 13.15 14.19
N GLN A 35 -7.37 11.83 14.44
CA GLN A 35 -8.34 11.10 15.26
C GLN A 35 -7.68 10.03 16.14
N LYS A 36 -8.33 9.67 17.26
CA LYS A 36 -7.81 8.72 18.27
C LYS A 36 -7.67 7.28 17.76
N ASP A 37 -8.54 6.82 16.86
CA ASP A 37 -8.56 5.44 16.33
C ASP A 37 -8.07 5.33 14.87
N TYR A 38 -6.95 6.01 14.57
CA TYR A 38 -6.46 6.14 13.20
C TYR A 38 -5.99 4.81 12.58
N MET A 39 -5.60 3.82 13.39
CA MET A 39 -5.11 2.54 12.88
C MET A 39 -6.23 1.69 12.25
N LYS A 40 -7.49 1.79 12.72
CA LYS A 40 -8.62 1.16 12.03
C LYS A 40 -8.82 1.68 10.61
N ARG A 41 -8.43 2.94 10.36
CA ARG A 41 -8.53 3.61 9.05
C ARG A 41 -7.46 3.19 8.04
N VAL A 42 -6.49 2.36 8.43
CA VAL A 42 -5.50 1.75 7.51
C VAL A 42 -5.84 0.29 7.20
N ARG A 43 -6.59 -0.39 8.08
CA ARG A 43 -6.95 -1.81 7.94
C ARG A 43 -7.90 -2.09 6.76
N GLY A 44 -8.04 -3.37 6.40
CA GLY A 44 -9.12 -3.84 5.53
C GLY A 44 -10.48 -3.69 6.21
N ASN A 45 -11.56 -3.63 5.42
CA ASN A 45 -12.96 -3.38 5.81
C ASN A 45 -13.28 -1.89 6.06
N GLY A 46 -13.02 -1.06 5.04
CA GLY A 46 -13.45 0.36 5.02
C GLY A 46 -12.35 1.38 5.34
N GLY A 47 -11.12 0.92 5.57
CA GLY A 47 -9.93 1.76 5.67
C GLY A 47 -9.22 2.00 4.33
N SER A 48 -8.02 2.56 4.39
CA SER A 48 -7.22 2.98 3.23
C SER A 48 -6.87 1.81 2.32
N ARG A 49 -6.64 0.60 2.89
CA ARG A 49 -6.40 -0.63 2.12
C ARG A 49 -7.59 -0.96 1.22
N SER A 50 -8.81 -0.90 1.74
CA SER A 50 -10.01 -1.16 0.93
C SER A 50 -10.27 -0.03 -0.07
N ALA A 51 -10.10 1.23 0.36
CA ALA A 51 -10.41 2.39 -0.46
C ALA A 51 -9.46 2.56 -1.66
N LEU A 52 -8.19 2.20 -1.51
CA LEU A 52 -7.18 2.35 -2.56
C LEU A 52 -6.93 1.07 -3.38
N LYS A 53 -7.53 -0.06 -2.99
CA LYS A 53 -7.45 -1.32 -3.74
C LYS A 53 -7.90 -1.16 -5.21
N PRO A 54 -9.01 -0.47 -5.53
CA PRO A 54 -9.44 -0.28 -6.92
C PRO A 54 -8.48 0.59 -7.77
N GLU A 55 -7.61 1.37 -7.12
CA GLU A 55 -6.59 2.19 -7.77
C GLU A 55 -5.27 1.42 -8.00
N GLY A 56 -5.24 0.13 -7.67
CA GLY A 56 -4.05 -0.71 -7.80
C GLY A 56 -3.03 -0.52 -6.67
N ILE A 57 -3.40 0.14 -5.58
CA ILE A 57 -2.46 0.48 -4.50
C ILE A 57 -2.52 -0.56 -3.37
N LEU A 58 -1.40 -1.24 -3.15
CA LEU A 58 -1.15 -2.02 -1.92
C LEU A 58 -0.67 -1.10 -0.80
N ILE A 59 -1.06 -1.40 0.44
CA ILE A 59 -0.53 -0.75 1.65
C ILE A 59 0.00 -1.82 2.60
N MET A 60 1.31 -2.07 2.52
CA MET A 60 2.04 -3.00 3.37
C MET A 60 2.28 -2.37 4.74
N GLY A 61 2.17 -3.18 5.79
CA GLY A 61 2.41 -2.79 7.18
C GLY A 61 3.52 -3.65 7.74
N ASP A 62 3.67 -3.66 9.06
CA ASP A 62 4.82 -4.22 9.76
C ASP A 62 4.77 -5.73 10.05
N TYR A 63 3.75 -6.45 9.58
CA TYR A 63 3.69 -7.92 9.62
C TYR A 63 4.78 -8.55 8.72
N ASP A 64 5.36 -9.68 9.11
CA ASP A 64 6.45 -10.30 8.34
C ASP A 64 6.03 -10.65 6.92
N THR A 65 4.80 -11.14 6.74
CA THR A 65 4.22 -11.42 5.42
C THR A 65 4.17 -10.16 4.55
N HIS A 66 3.79 -9.02 5.12
CA HIS A 66 3.78 -7.74 4.40
C HIS A 66 5.19 -7.23 4.10
N ARG A 67 6.15 -7.44 5.02
CA ARG A 67 7.56 -7.09 4.80
C ARG A 67 8.18 -7.94 3.70
N ALA A 68 7.88 -9.23 3.66
CA ALA A 68 8.32 -10.14 2.60
C ALA A 68 7.79 -9.70 1.24
N VAL A 69 6.50 -9.33 1.15
CA VAL A 69 5.91 -8.78 -0.09
C VAL A 69 6.64 -7.50 -0.52
N ALA A 70 6.92 -6.57 0.41
CA ALA A 70 7.66 -5.35 0.09
C ALA A 70 9.05 -5.65 -0.47
N THR A 71 9.80 -6.55 0.18
CA THR A 71 11.13 -6.95 -0.26
C THR A 71 11.12 -7.63 -1.63
N GLN A 72 10.18 -8.56 -1.89
CA GLN A 72 10.05 -9.24 -3.19
C GLN A 72 9.73 -8.27 -4.33
N LEU A 73 8.96 -7.20 -4.04
CA LEU A 73 8.70 -6.11 -4.98
C LEU A 73 9.88 -5.13 -5.14
N GLY A 74 11.04 -5.39 -4.51
CA GLY A 74 12.20 -4.51 -4.54
C GLY A 74 12.01 -3.20 -3.76
N LEU A 75 11.08 -3.18 -2.80
CA LEU A 75 10.78 -2.01 -1.98
C LEU A 75 11.45 -2.08 -0.62
N VAL A 76 11.60 -0.91 -0.01
CA VAL A 76 12.02 -0.81 1.39
C VAL A 76 10.93 -1.43 2.28
N ALA A 77 11.25 -2.49 3.03
CA ALA A 77 10.30 -3.09 3.96
C ALA A 77 9.94 -2.14 5.12
N PRO A 78 8.65 -2.02 5.52
CA PRO A 78 8.24 -1.23 6.68
C PRO A 78 8.85 -1.79 7.98
N ARG A 79 9.17 -0.90 8.94
CA ARG A 79 9.51 -1.24 10.32
C ARG A 79 8.26 -1.25 11.21
N GLU A 80 8.44 -1.52 12.50
CA GLU A 80 7.33 -1.61 13.47
C GLU A 80 6.47 -0.33 13.50
N GLY A 81 5.18 -0.48 13.23
CA GLY A 81 4.22 0.62 13.09
C GLY A 81 4.49 1.55 11.91
N GLU A 82 5.23 1.11 10.90
CA GLU A 82 5.37 1.80 9.63
C GLU A 82 4.52 1.16 8.53
N PHE A 83 4.29 1.92 7.48
CA PHE A 83 3.58 1.50 6.29
C PHE A 83 4.36 1.88 5.04
N VAL A 84 4.17 1.10 3.97
CA VAL A 84 4.65 1.43 2.62
C VAL A 84 3.51 1.17 1.65
N SER A 85 3.17 2.17 0.83
CA SER A 85 2.20 2.02 -0.25
C SER A 85 2.88 1.96 -1.61
N VAL A 86 2.31 1.17 -2.52
CA VAL A 86 2.81 1.05 -3.90
C VAL A 86 1.67 0.70 -4.85
N ARG A 87 1.64 1.31 -6.04
CA ARG A 87 0.79 0.87 -7.15
C ARG A 87 1.42 -0.37 -7.80
N VAL A 88 0.62 -1.42 -7.98
CA VAL A 88 1.02 -2.65 -8.66
C VAL A 88 0.23 -2.87 -9.93
N ALA A 89 0.82 -3.61 -10.85
CA ALA A 89 0.20 -4.10 -12.07
C ALA A 89 0.49 -5.60 -12.22
N LYS A 90 -0.34 -6.31 -12.97
CA LYS A 90 -0.02 -7.69 -13.34
C LYS A 90 1.25 -7.67 -14.19
N ARG A 91 2.13 -8.65 -13.96
CA ARG A 91 3.36 -8.75 -14.75
C ARG A 91 3.01 -9.00 -16.22
N ALA A 92 3.66 -8.23 -17.09
CA ALA A 92 3.52 -8.28 -18.54
C ALA A 92 4.90 -8.12 -19.20
N LEU A 93 5.00 -8.33 -20.52
CA LEU A 93 6.28 -8.37 -21.24
C LEU A 93 7.13 -7.11 -21.08
N HIS A 94 6.52 -5.92 -21.05
CA HIS A 94 7.23 -4.64 -20.91
C HIS A 94 7.88 -4.42 -19.54
N HIS A 95 7.58 -5.28 -18.56
CA HIS A 95 8.19 -5.22 -17.24
C HIS A 95 9.55 -5.90 -17.17
N HIS A 96 9.96 -6.66 -18.20
CA HIS A 96 11.25 -7.34 -18.28
C HIS A 96 11.56 -8.13 -16.98
N ASP A 97 12.74 -7.88 -16.40
CA ASP A 97 13.26 -8.53 -15.18
C ASP A 97 12.85 -7.81 -13.88
N SER A 98 11.81 -6.99 -13.92
CA SER A 98 11.30 -6.31 -12.73
C SER A 98 11.01 -7.32 -11.61
N PRO A 99 11.42 -7.03 -10.36
CA PRO A 99 11.06 -7.85 -9.20
C PRO A 99 9.55 -8.01 -9.11
N TYR A 100 9.10 -9.22 -8.80
CA TYR A 100 7.69 -9.56 -8.70
C TYR A 100 7.39 -10.37 -7.45
N VAL A 101 6.13 -10.32 -7.04
CA VAL A 101 5.55 -11.16 -5.98
C VAL A 101 4.36 -11.91 -6.54
N VAL A 102 4.16 -13.16 -6.12
CA VAL A 102 2.94 -13.91 -6.47
C VAL A 102 1.89 -13.67 -5.38
N LEU A 103 0.77 -13.06 -5.76
CA LEU A 103 -0.38 -12.82 -4.89
C LEU A 103 -1.65 -13.26 -5.62
N GLU A 104 -2.53 -13.98 -4.92
CA GLU A 104 -3.74 -14.57 -5.51
C GLU A 104 -3.45 -15.42 -6.77
N GLY A 105 -2.32 -16.13 -6.77
CA GLY A 105 -1.89 -17.00 -7.87
C GLY A 105 -1.39 -16.26 -9.12
N GLN A 106 -1.25 -14.94 -9.08
CA GLN A 106 -0.80 -14.12 -10.21
C GLN A 106 0.50 -13.36 -9.88
N PRO A 107 1.43 -13.17 -10.83
CA PRO A 107 2.61 -12.35 -10.62
C PRO A 107 2.28 -10.86 -10.70
N TRP A 108 2.67 -10.11 -9.68
CA TRP A 108 2.50 -8.67 -9.57
C TRP A 108 3.84 -7.97 -9.47
N VAL A 109 3.96 -6.86 -10.18
CA VAL A 109 5.15 -6.00 -10.20
C VAL A 109 4.78 -4.60 -9.72
N VAL A 110 5.79 -3.80 -9.39
CA VAL A 110 5.60 -2.37 -9.17
C VAL A 110 5.21 -1.71 -10.50
N ALA A 111 4.05 -1.06 -10.54
CA ALA A 111 3.55 -0.45 -11.76
C ALA A 111 4.44 0.71 -12.23
N THR A 112 4.61 0.78 -13.54
CA THR A 112 5.18 1.89 -14.33
C THR A 112 4.08 2.89 -14.69
N PRO A 113 4.39 4.08 -15.25
CA PRO A 113 3.37 5.01 -15.76
C PRO A 113 2.51 4.43 -16.90
N ASP A 114 3.03 3.47 -17.66
CA ASP A 114 2.37 2.90 -18.83
C ASP A 114 1.31 1.84 -18.46
N ASP A 115 1.33 1.36 -17.21
CA ASP A 115 0.36 0.37 -16.76
C ASP A 115 -1.02 0.98 -16.51
N PRO A 116 -2.10 0.39 -17.04
CA PRO A 116 -3.45 0.83 -16.70
C PRO A 116 -3.72 0.60 -15.20
N PRO A 117 -4.57 1.41 -14.55
CA PRO A 117 -5.03 1.10 -13.21
C PRO A 117 -5.82 -0.22 -13.20
N GLU A 118 -5.37 -1.18 -12.41
CA GLU A 118 -6.07 -2.44 -12.14
C GLU A 118 -6.35 -2.57 -10.64
N THR A 119 -7.33 -3.39 -10.25
CA THR A 119 -7.58 -3.65 -8.82
C THR A 119 -6.44 -4.46 -8.22
N ALA A 120 -5.81 -3.96 -7.15
CA ALA A 120 -4.69 -4.62 -6.48
C ALA A 120 -5.11 -5.98 -5.86
N PRO A 121 -4.19 -6.95 -5.70
CA PRO A 121 -4.49 -8.22 -5.04
C PRO A 121 -4.65 -8.06 -3.52
N LEU A 122 -5.18 -9.08 -2.85
CA LEU A 122 -5.14 -9.13 -1.38
C LEU A 122 -3.73 -9.45 -0.88
N LEU A 123 -3.33 -8.76 0.20
CA LEU A 123 -2.13 -9.12 0.96
C LEU A 123 -2.45 -10.33 1.86
N PRO A 124 -1.46 -11.21 2.11
CA PRO A 124 -1.62 -12.31 3.06
C PRO A 124 -1.99 -11.78 4.46
N SER A 125 -3.00 -12.37 5.08
CA SER A 125 -3.54 -11.94 6.38
C SER A 125 -2.95 -12.68 7.58
N LEU A 126 -2.11 -13.70 7.34
CA LEU A 126 -1.47 -14.48 8.39
C LEU A 126 -0.49 -13.59 9.15
N LYS A 127 -0.72 -13.48 10.47
CA LYS A 127 0.28 -13.03 11.41
C LYS A 127 1.16 -14.24 11.72
N SER A 128 2.45 -14.15 11.41
CA SER A 128 3.47 -14.95 12.08
C SER A 128 3.66 -14.44 13.50
#